data_AF-A0A534R0V4-F1
#
_entry.id   AF-A0A534R0V4-F1
#
_cell.length_a   1.000
_cell.length_b   1.000
_cell.length_c   1.000
_cell.angle_alpha   90.00
_cell.angle_beta   90.00
_cell.angle_gamma   90.00
#
_symmetry.space_group_name_H-M   'P 1'
#
loop_
_entity.id
_entity.type
_entity.pdbx_description
1 polymer ?
#
loop_
_entity_poly.entity_id
_entity_poly.type
_entity_poly.pdbx_seq_one_letter_code
_entity_poly.pdbx_strand_id
1 'polypeptide(L)'
;MVAARTRAGAGPAGVSLFLVPREAGGVRVRPEETIDLTRRVGEVTLRDVAVPRVALLGGEGKAWPLLERLLDLGAIGIAADSLGGAERSLEMAVEYSKTREQFGRKIGSFQALKHMAAEVVA
;
A
#
# COMPACT_ATOMS: atom_id res chain seq x y z
N MET A 1 -5.58 -9.79 10.23
CA MET A 1 -4.82 -9.60 11.48
C MET A 1 -5.21 -8.26 12.07
N VAL A 2 -5.33 -8.16 13.39
CA VAL A 2 -5.69 -6.92 14.08
C VAL A 2 -4.66 -6.65 15.16
N ALA A 3 -4.01 -5.48 15.10
CA ALA A 3 -3.18 -4.99 16.18
C ALA A 3 -4.08 -4.30 17.22
N ALA A 4 -3.97 -4.70 18.48
CA ALA A 4 -4.76 -4.14 19.57
C ALA A 4 -3.91 -3.97 20.83
N ARG A 5 -4.25 -2.98 21.65
CA ARG A 5 -3.57 -2.72 22.92
C ARG A 5 -4.11 -3.64 24.01
N THR A 6 -3.26 -4.47 24.61
CA THR A 6 -3.63 -5.37 25.72
C THR A 6 -3.14 -4.87 27.07
N ARG A 7 -2.24 -3.88 27.10
CA ARG A 7 -1.77 -3.24 28.33
C ARG A 7 -1.92 -1.72 28.25
N ALA A 8 -2.42 -1.12 29.33
CA ALA A 8 -2.53 0.34 29.47
C ALA A 8 -1.17 1.02 29.35
N GLY A 9 -1.16 2.21 28.77
CA GLY A 9 0.04 2.99 28.46
C GLY A 9 0.05 3.48 27.02
N ALA A 10 1.00 4.36 26.73
CA ALA A 10 1.23 4.90 25.38
C ALA A 10 2.39 4.18 24.68
N GLY A 11 2.39 4.29 23.36
CA GLY A 11 3.50 3.81 22.52
C GLY A 11 3.46 2.30 22.20
N PRO A 12 4.56 1.80 21.62
CA PRO A 12 4.74 0.42 21.13
C PRO A 12 4.52 -0.69 22.15
N ALA A 13 4.89 -0.42 23.40
CA ALA A 13 4.78 -1.38 24.48
C ALA A 13 3.30 -1.68 24.76
N GLY A 14 2.96 -2.97 24.86
CA GLY A 14 1.58 -3.40 25.15
C GLY A 14 0.69 -3.56 23.92
N VAL A 15 1.23 -3.45 22.71
CA VAL A 15 0.53 -3.84 21.48
C VAL A 15 0.68 -5.35 21.25
N SER A 16 -0.44 -6.01 21.01
CA SER A 16 -0.56 -7.42 20.67
C SER A 16 -1.19 -7.59 19.29
N LEU A 17 -0.96 -8.73 18.64
CA LEU A 17 -1.48 -9.03 17.32
C LEU A 17 -2.43 -10.23 17.39
N PHE A 18 -3.60 -10.11 16.77
CA PHE A 18 -4.64 -11.14 16.82
C PHE A 18 -5.07 -11.60 15.42
N LEU A 19 -5.34 -12.89 15.28
CA LEU A 19 -6.12 -13.46 14.19
C LEU A 19 -7.62 -13.37 14.52
N VAL A 20 -8.27 -12.33 14.04
CA VAL A 20 -9.71 -12.15 14.17
C VAL A 20 -10.40 -12.68 12.92
N PRO A 21 -11.27 -13.70 13.02
CA PRO A 21 -12.09 -14.15 11.90
C PRO A 21 -13.01 -13.04 11.42
N ARG A 22 -13.17 -12.88 10.11
CA ARG A 22 -14.10 -11.90 9.52
C ARG A 22 -15.53 -12.07 10.02
N GLU A 23 -15.95 -13.32 10.19
CA GLU A 23 -17.32 -13.68 10.60
C GLU A 23 -17.50 -13.71 12.12
N ALA A 24 -16.50 -13.28 12.90
CA ALA A 24 -16.64 -13.18 14.35
C ALA A 24 -17.72 -12.15 14.69
N GLY A 25 -18.56 -12.49 15.68
CA GLY A 25 -19.61 -11.59 16.15
C GLY A 25 -19.02 -10.24 16.57
N GLY A 26 -19.62 -9.15 16.09
CA GLY A 26 -19.16 -7.78 16.37
C GLY A 26 -18.15 -7.21 15.36
N VAL A 27 -17.69 -8.00 14.39
CA VAL A 27 -16.88 -7.51 13.26
C VAL A 27 -17.79 -6.96 12.16
N ARG A 28 -17.50 -5.75 11.69
CA ARG A 28 -18.12 -5.17 10.50
C ARG A 28 -17.04 -4.67 9.56
N VAL A 29 -17.16 -5.03 8.27
CA VAL A 29 -16.27 -4.55 7.21
C VAL A 29 -17.10 -3.79 6.18
N ARG A 30 -16.76 -2.53 5.94
CA ARG A 30 -17.36 -1.70 4.88
C ARG A 30 -16.29 -1.40 3.82
N PRO A 31 -16.41 -1.89 2.58
CA PRO A 31 -15.56 -1.46 1.50
C PRO A 31 -15.70 0.05 1.25
N GLU A 32 -14.60 0.69 0.88
CA GLU A 32 -14.58 2.10 0.48
C GLU A 32 -14.20 2.21 -1.00
N GLU A 33 -14.79 3.17 -1.70
CA GLU A 33 -14.44 3.47 -3.09
C GLU A 33 -13.21 4.38 -3.13
N THR A 34 -12.24 4.01 -3.96
CA THR A 34 -10.97 4.72 -4.12
C THR A 34 -10.68 5.01 -5.59
N ILE A 35 -9.84 6.01 -5.84
CA ILE A 35 -9.38 6.35 -7.20
C ILE A 35 -8.63 5.17 -7.84
N ASP A 36 -7.81 4.49 -7.04
CA ASP A 36 -7.15 3.27 -7.46
C ASP A 36 -8.11 2.09 -7.30
N LEU A 37 -8.64 1.60 -8.42
CA LEU A 37 -9.55 0.45 -8.48
C LEU A 37 -8.82 -0.90 -8.33
N THR A 38 -7.48 -0.92 -8.40
CA THR A 38 -6.68 -2.14 -8.24
C THR A 38 -6.46 -2.50 -6.78
N ARG A 39 -6.69 -1.55 -5.86
CA ARG A 39 -6.49 -1.72 -4.42
C ARG A 39 -7.81 -1.71 -3.67
N ARG A 40 -8.00 -2.71 -2.81
CA ARG A 40 -9.16 -2.78 -1.92
C ARG A 40 -8.85 -2.07 -0.60
N VAL A 41 -9.63 -1.03 -0.31
CA VAL A 41 -9.60 -0.31 0.96
C VAL A 41 -10.97 -0.43 1.62
N GLY A 42 -11.01 -0.41 2.95
CA GLY A 42 -12.27 -0.50 3.68
C GLY A 42 -12.11 -0.15 5.16
N GLU A 43 -13.22 0.25 5.77
CA GLU A 43 -13.33 0.44 7.21
C GLU A 43 -13.62 -0.92 7.88
N VAL A 44 -12.86 -1.23 8.94
CA VAL A 44 -13.11 -2.40 9.80
C VAL A 44 -13.45 -1.91 11.21
N THR A 45 -14.66 -2.20 11.66
CA THR A 45 -15.12 -1.91 13.02
C THR A 45 -15.17 -3.20 13.84
N LEU A 46 -14.65 -3.17 15.07
CA LEU A 46 -14.73 -4.25 16.04
C LEU A 46 -15.53 -3.76 17.25
N ARG A 47 -16.68 -4.37 17.55
CA ARG A 47 -17.50 -4.07 18.74
C ARG A 47 -17.65 -5.33 19.59
N ASP A 48 -17.09 -5.31 20.81
CA ASP A 48 -17.17 -6.41 21.78
C ASP A 48 -16.80 -7.78 21.20
N VAL A 49 -15.81 -7.81 20.30
CA VAL A 49 -15.37 -9.03 19.61
C VAL A 49 -14.55 -9.89 20.55
N ALA A 50 -15.03 -11.09 20.85
CA ALA A 50 -14.30 -12.09 21.62
C ALA A 50 -13.55 -13.06 20.69
N VAL A 51 -12.28 -13.31 21.00
CA VAL A 51 -11.45 -14.32 20.32
C VAL A 51 -10.76 -15.22 21.35
N PRO A 52 -10.52 -16.50 21.05
CA PRO A 52 -9.82 -17.40 21.97
C PRO A 52 -8.36 -16.98 22.12
N ARG A 53 -7.71 -17.35 23.23
CA ARG A 53 -6.29 -17.03 23.49
C ARG A 53 -5.34 -17.50 22.38
N VAL A 54 -5.66 -18.60 21.71
CA VAL A 54 -4.89 -19.13 20.58
C VAL A 54 -4.88 -18.20 19.35
N ALA A 55 -5.80 -17.23 19.28
CA ALA A 55 -5.80 -16.22 18.24
C ALA A 55 -4.69 -15.17 18.42
N LEU A 56 -4.04 -15.11 19.59
CA LEU A 56 -2.87 -14.26 19.83
C LEU A 56 -1.69 -14.77 19.01
N LEU A 57 -1.18 -13.91 18.13
CA LEU A 57 0.02 -14.18 17.35
C LEU A 57 1.26 -13.72 18.10
N GLY A 58 2.15 -14.66 18.40
CA GLY A 58 3.36 -14.40 19.17
C GLY A 58 3.06 -14.21 20.66
N GLY A 59 3.70 -13.23 21.27
CA GLY A 59 3.56 -12.93 22.69
C GLY A 59 2.73 -11.69 22.96
N GLU A 60 2.00 -11.68 24.08
CA GLU A 60 1.24 -10.52 24.54
C GLU A 60 2.17 -9.32 24.74
N GLY A 61 1.80 -8.17 24.16
CA GLY A 61 2.56 -6.93 24.23
C GLY A 61 3.85 -6.91 23.41
N LYS A 62 4.10 -7.94 22.59
CA LYS A 62 5.35 -8.12 21.82
C LYS A 62 5.16 -7.98 20.31
N ALA A 63 4.02 -7.48 19.84
CA ALA A 63 3.73 -7.42 18.41
C ALA A 63 4.52 -6.34 17.66
N TRP A 64 4.91 -5.26 18.33
CA TRP A 64 5.42 -4.07 17.65
C TRP A 64 6.67 -4.29 16.79
N PRO A 65 7.73 -4.97 17.25
CA PRO A 65 8.92 -5.20 16.41
C PRO A 65 8.60 -6.01 15.14
N LEU A 66 7.63 -6.92 15.22
CA LEU A 66 7.15 -7.66 14.04
C LEU A 66 6.36 -6.75 13.10
N LEU A 67 5.49 -5.89 13.64
CA LEU A 67 4.71 -4.94 12.84
C LEU A 67 5.61 -3.93 12.12
N GLU A 68 6.62 -3.40 12.78
CA GLU A 68 7.62 -2.50 12.15
C GLU A 68 8.29 -3.18 10.96
N ARG A 69 8.79 -4.41 11.15
CA ARG A 69 9.38 -5.17 10.06
C ARG A 69 8.40 -5.44 8.91
N LEU A 70 7.14 -5.72 9.21
CA LEU A 70 6.11 -5.93 8.18
C LEU A 70 5.79 -4.64 7.43
N LEU A 71 5.81 -3.48 8.10
CA LEU A 71 5.65 -2.18 7.47
C LEU A 71 6.84 -1.86 6.56
N ASP A 72 8.07 -2.15 6.98
CA ASP A 72 9.27 -1.98 6.14
C ASP A 72 9.21 -2.85 4.88
N LEU A 73 8.86 -4.13 5.03
CA LEU A 73 8.67 -5.03 3.89
C LEU A 73 7.53 -4.59 2.98
N GLY A 74 6.44 -4.08 3.56
CA GLY A 74 5.34 -3.48 2.82
C GLY A 74 5.79 -2.27 2.01
N ALA A 75 6.57 -1.37 2.60
CA ALA A 75 7.12 -0.19 1.94
C ALA A 75 8.01 -0.58 0.75
N ILE A 76 8.86 -1.61 0.90
CA ILE A 76 9.66 -2.15 -0.21
C ILE A 76 8.75 -2.65 -1.35
N GLY A 77 7.69 -3.39 -1.03
CA GLY A 77 6.73 -3.86 -2.02
C GLY A 77 6.04 -2.72 -2.77
N ILE A 78 5.63 -1.66 -2.07
CA ILE A 78 5.04 -0.46 -2.68
C ILE A 78 6.05 0.28 -3.55
N ALA A 79 7.31 0.38 -3.13
CA ALA A 79 8.36 1.01 -3.92
C ALA A 79 8.61 0.25 -5.23
N ALA A 80 8.67 -1.07 -5.19
CA ALA A 80 8.82 -1.92 -6.38
C ALA A 80 7.62 -1.79 -7.34
N ASP A 81 6.39 -1.80 -6.82
CA ASP A 81 5.16 -1.59 -7.60
C ASP A 81 5.14 -0.20 -8.28
N SER A 82 5.50 0.84 -7.52
CA SER A 82 5.57 2.22 -8.01
C SER A 82 6.63 2.38 -9.11
N LEU A 83 7.79 1.74 -8.94
CA LEU A 83 8.87 1.76 -9.91
C LEU A 83 8.43 1.12 -11.24
N GLY A 84 7.86 -0.08 -11.20
CA GLY A 84 7.36 -0.74 -12.42
C GLY A 84 6.28 0.07 -13.13
N GLY A 85 5.38 0.71 -12.37
CA GLY A 85 4.38 1.63 -12.93
C GLY A 85 5.00 2.86 -13.60
N ALA A 86 6.03 3.45 -12.99
CA ALA A 86 6.76 4.60 -13.54
C ALA A 86 7.53 4.22 -14.81
N GLU A 87 8.26 3.10 -14.80
CA GLU A 87 8.98 2.58 -15.97
C GLU A 87 8.03 2.35 -17.15
N ARG A 88 6.90 1.66 -16.92
CA ARG A 88 5.92 1.40 -17.97
C ARG A 88 5.29 2.68 -18.52
N SER A 89 5.00 3.64 -17.63
CA SER A 89 4.44 4.93 -18.03
C SER A 89 5.40 5.72 -18.91
N LEU A 90 6.70 5.71 -18.57
CA LEU A 90 7.73 6.34 -19.38
C LEU A 90 7.89 5.65 -20.74
N GLU A 91 7.96 4.32 -20.78
CA GLU A 91 8.03 3.54 -22.03
C GLU A 91 6.90 3.94 -22.98
N MET A 92 5.66 3.92 -22.48
CA MET A 92 4.47 4.27 -23.26
C MET A 92 4.52 5.72 -23.76
N ALA A 93 4.95 6.66 -22.91
CA ALA A 93 5.11 8.06 -23.29
C ALA A 93 6.17 8.23 -24.39
N VAL A 94 7.32 7.55 -24.27
CA VAL A 94 8.39 7.58 -25.26
C VAL A 94 7.93 6.96 -26.58
N GLU A 95 7.28 5.79 -26.55
CA GLU A 95 6.73 5.12 -27.73
C GLU A 95 5.74 6.03 -28.46
N TYR A 96 4.79 6.61 -27.73
CA TYR A 96 3.80 7.52 -28.30
C TYR A 96 4.45 8.78 -28.89
N SER A 97 5.48 9.32 -28.24
CA SER A 97 6.20 10.50 -28.75
C SER A 97 6.88 10.27 -30.10
N LYS A 98 7.26 9.02 -30.41
CA LYS A 98 7.91 8.61 -31.66
C LYS A 98 6.94 8.43 -32.82
N THR A 99 5.64 8.32 -32.55
CA THR A 99 4.61 8.06 -33.57
C THR A 99 3.66 9.24 -33.75
N ARG A 100 3.38 9.99 -32.69
CA ARG A 100 2.48 11.15 -32.74
C ARG A 100 3.11 12.32 -33.51
N GLU A 101 2.38 12.87 -34.49
CA GLU A 101 2.79 14.03 -35.28
C GLU A 101 1.95 15.28 -34.96
N GLN A 102 2.63 16.41 -34.76
CA GLN A 102 2.04 17.75 -34.67
C GLN A 102 3.04 18.79 -35.21
N PHE A 103 2.54 19.91 -35.74
CA PHE A 103 3.38 20.95 -36.35
C PHE A 103 4.31 20.39 -37.45
N GLY A 104 3.81 19.43 -38.24
CA GLY A 104 4.52 18.84 -39.37
C GLY A 104 5.67 17.89 -39.02
N ARG A 105 5.80 17.44 -37.75
CA ARG A 105 6.85 16.51 -37.32
C ARG A 105 6.42 15.68 -36.11
N LYS A 106 7.15 14.60 -35.85
CA LYS A 106 6.99 13.76 -34.65
C LYS A 106 7.22 14.57 -33.38
N ILE A 107 6.35 14.45 -32.38
CA ILE A 107 6.44 15.28 -31.17
C ILE A 107 7.70 14.97 -30.35
N GLY A 108 8.19 13.73 -30.34
CA GLY A 108 9.43 13.35 -29.65
C GLY A 108 10.70 14.03 -30.18
N SER A 109 10.60 14.80 -31.27
CA SER A 109 11.71 15.59 -31.79
C SER A 109 11.84 16.97 -31.13
N PHE A 110 10.85 17.45 -30.38
CA PHE A 110 10.92 18.70 -29.61
C PHE A 110 11.78 18.51 -28.35
N GLN A 111 12.69 19.45 -28.07
CA GLN A 111 13.61 19.35 -26.94
C GLN A 111 12.88 19.30 -25.59
N ALA A 112 11.79 20.07 -25.42
CA ALA A 112 11.00 20.05 -24.19
C ALA A 112 10.54 18.62 -23.80
N LEU A 113 10.05 17.85 -24.77
CA LEU A 113 9.62 16.46 -24.54
C LEU A 113 10.80 15.52 -24.27
N LYS A 114 11.94 15.73 -24.94
CA LYS A 114 13.16 14.95 -24.68
C LYS A 114 13.72 15.21 -23.28
N HIS A 115 13.74 16.47 -22.85
CA HIS A 115 14.22 16.84 -21.51
C HIS A 115 13.33 16.25 -20.42
N MET A 116 12.00 16.36 -20.55
CA MET A 116 11.07 15.74 -19.59
C MET A 116 11.27 14.22 -19.52
N ALA A 117 11.42 13.54 -20.67
CA ALA A 117 11.66 12.10 -20.67
C ALA A 117 13.01 11.71 -20.05
N ALA A 118 14.05 12.52 -20.24
CA ALA A 118 15.36 12.29 -19.65
C ALA A 118 15.39 12.54 -18.13
N GLU A 119 14.66 13.55 -17.66
CA GLU A 119 14.56 13.91 -16.24
C GLU A 119 13.87 12.83 -15.41
N VAL A 120 12.88 12.12 -15.99
CA VAL A 120 12.19 11.00 -15.31
C VAL A 120 13.11 9.81 -15.00
N VAL A 121 14.24 9.69 -15.70
CA VAL A 121 15.21 8.58 -15.53
C VAL A 121 16.46 9.01 -14.75
N ALA A 122 16.60 10.30 -14.45
CA ALA A 122 17.76 10.87 -13.76
C ALA A 122 17.65 10.68 -12.24
#